data_AF-A0A5K0WZY2-F1
#
_entry.id   AF-A0A5K0WZY2-F1
#
_cell.length_a   1.000
_cell.length_b   1.000
_cell.length_c   1.000
_cell.angle_alpha   90.00
_cell.angle_beta   90.00
_cell.angle_gamma   90.00
#
_symmetry.space_group_name_H-M   'P 1'
#
loop_
_entity.id
_entity.type
_entity.pdbx_description
1 polymer ?
#
loop_
_entity_poly.entity_id
_entity_poly.type
_entity_poly.pdbx_seq_one_letter_code
_entity_poly.pdbx_strand_id
1 'polypeptide(L)' 'MAMAAKEKTSLGVSVTPVLLVVHLLGLIAAVLMLVWNLHYRGGLSFSAQDKQRIFN' A
#
# COMPACT_ATOMS: atom_id res chain seq x y z
N MET A 1 -29.13 29.48 -20.45
CA MET A 1 -28.90 28.75 -19.19
C MET A 1 -27.66 27.89 -19.39
N ALA A 2 -26.48 28.45 -19.16
CA ALA A 2 -25.21 27.79 -19.46
C ALA A 2 -24.86 26.81 -18.33
N MET A 3 -24.70 25.54 -18.68
CA MET A 3 -24.11 24.53 -17.81
C MET A 3 -22.61 24.84 -17.69
N ALA A 4 -22.17 25.25 -16.50
CA ALA A 4 -20.76 25.39 -16.19
C ALA A 4 -20.07 24.02 -16.30
N ALA A 5 -19.23 23.87 -17.32
CA ALA A 5 -18.40 22.68 -17.49
C ALA A 5 -17.43 22.60 -16.30
N LYS A 6 -17.54 21.54 -15.51
CA LYS A 6 -16.64 21.21 -14.41
C LYS A 6 -15.21 21.12 -14.96
N GLU A 7 -14.34 22.05 -14.57
CA GLU A 7 -12.91 21.97 -14.89
C GLU A 7 -12.35 20.63 -14.38
N LYS A 8 -11.81 19.84 -15.31
CA LYS A 8 -10.98 18.69 -14.97
C LYS A 8 -9.58 19.24 -14.70
N THR A 9 -9.20 19.35 -13.44
CA THR A 9 -7.86 19.75 -13.03
C THR A 9 -6.86 18.70 -13.53
N SER A 10 -6.25 18.92 -14.70
CA SER A 10 -5.18 18.07 -15.20
C SER A 10 -3.86 18.60 -14.63
N LEU A 11 -3.19 17.82 -13.79
CA LEU A 11 -1.94 18.19 -13.11
C LEU A 11 -0.74 18.41 -14.07
N GLY A 12 -0.94 18.36 -15.40
CA GLY A 12 0.11 18.53 -16.41
C GLY A 12 1.18 17.41 -16.44
N VAL A 13 1.14 16.49 -15.46
CA VAL A 13 2.07 15.39 -15.29
C VAL A 13 1.48 14.11 -15.87
N SER A 14 2.30 13.37 -16.61
CA SER A 14 1.93 12.02 -17.06
C SER A 14 1.64 11.12 -15.86
N VAL A 15 0.52 10.39 -15.90
CA VAL A 15 0.08 9.51 -14.80
C VAL A 15 1.02 8.31 -14.63
N THR A 16 1.73 7.92 -15.69
CA THR A 16 2.60 6.74 -15.73
C THR A 16 3.72 6.75 -14.67
N PRO A 17 4.58 7.79 -14.57
CA PRO A 17 5.61 7.84 -13.53
C PRO A 17 5.03 7.85 -12.11
N VAL A 18 3.88 8.50 -11.91
CA VAL A 18 3.21 8.53 -10.61
C VAL A 18 2.76 7.13 -10.20
N LEU A 19 2.12 6.39 -11.11
CA LEU A 19 1.71 5.01 -10.86
C LEU A 19 2.92 4.12 -10.55
N LEU A 20 4.02 4.27 -11.28
CA LEU A 20 5.24 3.49 -11.03
C LEU A 20 5.77 3.71 -9.60
N VAL A 21 5.84 4.96 -9.15
CA VAL A 21 6.28 5.30 -7.78
C VAL A 21 5.34 4.70 -6.74
N VAL A 22 4.01 4.80 -6.94
CA VAL A 22 3.03 4.22 -6.01
C VAL A 22 3.20 2.70 -5.90
N HIS A 23 3.39 1.99 -7.01
CA HIS A 23 3.59 0.54 -6.98
C HIS A 23 4.92 0.15 -6.32
N LEU A 24 5.99 0.90 -6.58
CA LEU A 24 7.28 0.67 -5.92
C LEU A 24 7.19 0.88 -4.41
N LEU A 25 6.57 1.96 -3.96
CA LEU A 25 6.37 2.22 -2.53
C LEU A 25 5.47 1.16 -1.89
N GLY A 26 4.40 0.75 -2.58
CA GLY A 26 3.53 -0.34 -2.12
C GLY A 26 4.26 -1.67 -1.98
N LEU A 27 5.11 -2.01 -2.95
CA LEU A 27 5.95 -3.20 -2.90
C LEU A 27 6.94 -3.15 -1.74
N ILE A 28 7.63 -2.02 -1.55
CA ILE A 28 8.56 -1.82 -0.44
C ILE A 28 7.83 -1.95 0.91
N ALA A 29 6.67 -1.32 1.06
CA ALA A 29 5.87 -1.41 2.28
C ALA A 29 5.42 -2.86 2.57
N ALA A 30 4.99 -3.60 1.55
CA ALA A 30 4.60 -5.00 1.69
C ALA A 30 5.78 -5.89 2.13
N VAL A 31 6.95 -5.71 1.51
CA VAL A 31 8.18 -6.44 1.88
C VAL A 31 8.60 -6.11 3.30
N LEU A 32 8.61 -4.84 3.68
CA LEU A 32 8.96 -4.42 5.04
C LEU A 32 7.99 -4.99 6.07
N MET A 33 6.69 -5.02 5.78
CA MET A 33 5.69 -5.61 6.66
C MET A 33 5.91 -7.11 6.85
N LEU A 34 6.24 -7.83 5.77
CA LEU A 34 6.59 -9.24 5.85
C LEU A 34 7.88 -9.47 6.63
N VAL A 35 8.94 -8.69 6.39
CA VAL A 35 10.18 -8.78 7.16
C VAL A 35 9.91 -8.51 8.64
N TRP A 36 9.10 -7.51 8.95
CA TRP A 36 8.73 -7.19 10.34
C TRP A 36 8.02 -8.36 11.02
N ASN A 37 6.97 -8.89 10.38
CA ASN A 37 6.19 -9.97 10.94
C ASN A 37 6.95 -11.30 11.02
N LEU A 38 7.69 -11.67 9.97
CA LEU A 38 8.37 -12.96 9.86
C LEU A 38 9.69 -13.01 10.63
N HIS A 39 10.51 -11.95 10.58
CA HIS A 39 11.82 -11.94 11.21
C HIS A 39 11.76 -11.46 12.66
N TYR A 40 11.06 -10.35 12.92
CA TYR A 40 11.12 -9.68 14.23
C TYR A 40 9.98 -10.08 15.17
N ARG A 41 8.79 -10.42 14.66
CA ARG A 41 7.59 -10.73 15.47
C ARG A 41 7.28 -12.22 15.64
N GLY A 42 8.16 -13.10 15.15
CA GLY A 42 8.00 -14.55 15.31
C GLY A 42 7.04 -15.21 14.30
N GLY A 43 6.60 -14.49 13.28
CA GLY A 43 5.84 -15.04 12.15
C GLY A 43 4.33 -14.84 12.21
N LEU A 44 3.67 -15.47 11.25
CA LEU A 44 2.24 -15.42 10.98
C LEU A 44 1.66 -16.82 11.14
N SER A 45 0.55 -16.96 11.87
CA SER A 45 -0.18 -18.22 11.96
C SER A 45 -1.64 -17.99 12.22
N PHE A 46 -2.51 -18.60 11.42
CA PHE A 46 -3.96 -18.56 11.61
C PHE A 46 -4.44 -19.37 12.84
N SER A 47 -3.59 -20.27 13.35
CA SER A 47 -3.83 -21.00 14.59
C SER A 47 -2.50 -21.14 15.33
N ALA A 48 -2.35 -20.42 16.43
CA ALA A 48 -1.17 -20.48 17.29
C ALA A 48 -1.59 -20.29 18.75
N GLN A 49 -0.84 -20.93 19.65
CA GLN A 49 -1.03 -20.73 21.09
C GLN A 49 -0.67 -19.29 21.49
N ASP A 50 0.36 -18.73 20.85
CA ASP A 50 0.71 -17.32 20.97
C ASP A 50 -0.19 -16.47 20.06
N LYS A 51 -1.07 -15.68 20.69
CA LYS A 51 -2.04 -14.81 20.02
C LYS A 51 -1.38 -13.68 19.22
N GLN A 52 -0.13 -13.32 19.52
CA GLN A 52 0.57 -12.30 18.73
C GLN A 52 0.75 -12.75 17.28
N ARG A 53 0.97 -14.05 17.02
CA ARG A 53 1.17 -14.60 15.66
C ARG A 53 -0.10 -14.63 14.81
N ILE A 54 -1.28 -14.57 15.43
CA ILE A 54 -2.57 -14.44 14.73
C ILE A 54 -2.88 -12.97 14.41
N PHE A 55 -2.43 -12.05 15.25
CA PHE A 55 -2.58 -10.60 15.04
C PHE A 55 -1.61 -10.05 13.99
N ASN A 56 -0.37 -10.53 14.02
CA ASN A 56 0.65 -10.23 13.02
C ASN A 56 0.13 -10.53 11.61
#